data_AF-A0A9D7KMC8-F1
#
_entry.id   AF-A0A9D7KMC8-F1
#
_cell.length_a   1.000
_cell.length_b   1.000
_cell.length_c   1.000
_cell.angle_alpha   90.00
_cell.angle_beta   90.00
_cell.angle_gamma   90.00
#
_symmetry.space_group_name_H-M   'P 1'
#
loop_
_entity.id
_entity.type
_entity.pdbx_description
1 polymer ?
#
loop_
_entity_poly.entity_id
_entity_poly.type
_entity_poly.pdbx_seq_one_letter_code
_entity_poly.pdbx_strand_id
1 'polypeptide(L)'
;MEGKIFDIEPVDFCRVKKIDEKGYGFLKSQHHKADVFFHFSQIKREELLLKLEKLKRGDFFLFFTSKGRPDGKRKVDRLWYEVSEIPVEMIPSLVESLLHEFQEGVTNLYDLLFVFSELKKSGYIFPHQVAKVLGSTKILNLPTTIVPYLNSEELQLLHQNLKMEELKENPVKPFWYEEMVKAGSK
;
A
#
# COMPACT_ATOMS: atom_id res chain seq x y z
N MET A 1 -24.66 -20.45 -22.97
CA MET A 1 -23.90 -19.19 -22.83
C MET A 1 -22.81 -19.45 -21.82
N GLU A 2 -21.62 -19.81 -22.30
CA GLU A 2 -20.44 -19.94 -21.45
C GLU A 2 -20.06 -18.54 -20.98
N GLY A 3 -20.23 -18.30 -19.68
CA GLY A 3 -19.78 -17.07 -19.06
C GLY A 3 -18.27 -17.01 -19.18
N LYS A 4 -17.75 -16.13 -20.05
CA LYS A 4 -16.35 -15.72 -19.97
C LYS A 4 -16.17 -15.09 -18.59
N ILE A 5 -15.56 -15.84 -17.69
CA ILE A 5 -14.90 -15.25 -16.53
C ILE A 5 -13.87 -14.31 -17.15
N PHE A 6 -14.14 -13.01 -17.11
CA PHE A 6 -13.08 -12.05 -17.40
C PHE A 6 -12.04 -12.30 -16.32
N ASP A 7 -10.85 -12.78 -16.69
CA ASP A 7 -9.69 -12.75 -15.80
C ASP A 7 -9.43 -11.28 -15.49
N ILE A 8 -9.96 -10.82 -14.37
CA ILE A 8 -9.74 -9.47 -13.88
C ILE A 8 -8.30 -9.45 -13.38
N GLU A 9 -7.42 -8.81 -14.16
CA GLU A 9 -6.04 -8.58 -13.75
C GLU A 9 -6.03 -7.83 -12.41
N PRO A 10 -5.22 -8.27 -11.43
CA PRO A 10 -5.23 -7.69 -10.10
C PRO A 10 -4.68 -6.27 -10.12
N VAL A 11 -5.14 -5.46 -9.16
CA VAL A 11 -4.63 -4.10 -9.00
C VAL A 11 -3.29 -4.15 -8.25
N ASP A 12 -2.27 -3.60 -8.89
CA ASP A 12 -0.99 -3.24 -8.30
C ASP A 12 -1.02 -1.78 -7.81
N PHE A 13 -0.09 -1.47 -6.93
CA PHE A 13 0.16 -0.09 -6.51
C PHE A 13 1.66 0.18 -6.35
N CYS A 14 2.10 1.38 -6.67
CA CYS A 14 3.49 1.73 -6.39
C CYS A 14 3.71 3.24 -6.31
N ARG A 15 4.78 3.60 -5.60
CA ARG A 15 5.39 4.91 -5.68
C ARG A 15 6.31 4.97 -6.91
N VAL A 16 6.07 5.93 -7.79
CA VAL A 16 6.91 6.19 -8.96
C VAL A 16 8.21 6.86 -8.50
N LYS A 17 9.34 6.16 -8.70
CA LYS A 17 10.67 6.63 -8.26
C LYS A 17 11.37 7.53 -9.27
N LYS A 18 11.30 7.18 -10.56
CA LYS A 18 11.94 7.90 -11.66
C LYS A 18 11.21 7.59 -12.96
N ILE A 19 11.04 8.62 -13.79
CA ILE A 19 10.66 8.49 -15.20
C ILE A 19 11.91 8.82 -16.02
N ASP A 20 12.14 8.05 -17.09
CA ASP A 20 13.23 8.30 -18.03
C ASP A 20 12.97 9.57 -18.86
N GLU A 21 14.02 10.22 -19.37
CA GLU A 21 13.90 11.40 -20.24
C GLU A 21 13.14 11.10 -21.54
N LYS A 22 13.20 9.85 -22.00
CA LYS A 22 12.42 9.35 -23.14
C LYS A 22 10.97 9.05 -22.77
N GLY A 23 10.62 9.22 -21.50
CA GLY A 23 9.24 9.21 -21.08
C GLY A 23 8.62 7.84 -20.83
N TYR A 24 9.44 6.87 -20.47
CA TYR A 24 8.95 5.60 -19.96
C TYR A 24 9.53 5.31 -18.59
N GLY A 25 8.94 4.34 -17.91
CA GLY A 25 9.38 3.89 -16.61
C GLY A 25 9.01 2.43 -16.38
N PHE A 26 9.42 1.95 -15.22
CA PHE A 26 9.15 0.61 -14.74
C PHE A 26 8.51 0.71 -13.36
N LEU A 27 7.32 0.13 -13.23
CA LEU A 27 6.55 0.11 -12.00
C LEU A 27 6.80 -1.22 -11.29
N LYS A 28 6.99 -1.17 -9.97
CA LYS A 28 7.06 -2.39 -9.15
C LYS A 28 5.66 -2.99 -9.04
N SER A 29 5.59 -4.31 -9.11
CA SER A 29 4.36 -5.07 -8.95
C SER A 29 4.43 -5.88 -7.66
N GLN A 30 3.28 -6.01 -6.99
CA GLN A 30 3.08 -6.91 -5.86
C GLN A 30 2.74 -8.33 -6.35
N HIS A 31 2.17 -8.45 -7.55
CA HIS A 31 1.71 -9.72 -8.13
C HIS A 31 2.73 -10.41 -9.04
N HIS A 32 3.75 -9.67 -9.49
CA HIS A 32 4.71 -10.16 -10.46
C HIS A 32 6.15 -9.82 -10.08
N LYS A 33 7.06 -10.78 -10.27
CA LYS A 33 8.50 -10.62 -9.97
C LYS A 33 9.20 -9.58 -10.86
N ALA A 34 8.74 -9.43 -12.10
CA ALA A 34 9.32 -8.51 -13.07
C ALA A 34 8.61 -7.16 -13.05
N ASP A 35 9.38 -6.09 -13.24
CA ASP A 35 8.81 -4.74 -13.29
C ASP A 35 7.91 -4.56 -14.51
N VAL A 36 6.86 -3.77 -14.34
CA VAL A 36 5.84 -3.51 -15.35
C VAL A 36 6.22 -2.27 -16.15
N PHE A 37 6.28 -2.42 -17.47
CA PHE A 37 6.56 -1.30 -18.37
C PHE A 37 5.41 -0.28 -18.38
N PHE A 38 5.76 1.00 -18.34
CA PHE A 38 4.84 2.13 -18.30
C PHE A 38 5.33 3.28 -19.19
N HIS A 39 4.43 3.93 -19.91
CA HIS A 39 4.74 5.11 -20.75
C HIS A 39 3.94 6.34 -20.28
N PHE A 40 4.55 7.54 -20.23
CA PHE A 40 3.88 8.74 -19.70
C PHE A 40 2.62 9.11 -20.46
N SER A 41 2.49 8.73 -21.74
CA SER A 41 1.30 9.03 -22.54
C SER A 41 0.04 8.38 -21.97
N GLN A 42 0.18 7.46 -21.02
CA GLN A 42 -0.93 6.87 -20.27
C GLN A 42 -1.41 7.79 -19.12
N ILE A 43 -0.63 8.81 -18.74
CA ILE A 43 -1.01 9.83 -17.78
C ILE A 43 -1.84 10.88 -18.49
N LYS A 44 -3.11 10.97 -18.10
CA LYS A 44 -4.10 11.86 -18.73
C LYS A 44 -4.36 13.16 -17.94
N ARG A 45 -3.87 13.26 -16.71
CA ARG A 45 -4.04 14.45 -15.85
C ARG A 45 -2.86 15.39 -16.03
N GLU A 46 -3.11 16.56 -16.60
CA GLU A 46 -2.08 17.57 -16.86
C GLU A 46 -1.43 18.07 -15.56
N GLU A 47 -2.20 18.22 -14.48
CA GLU A 47 -1.65 18.59 -13.17
C GLU A 47 -0.67 17.55 -12.62
N LEU A 48 -0.83 16.28 -13.01
CA LEU A 48 0.07 15.20 -12.60
C LEU A 48 1.31 15.15 -13.48
N LEU A 49 1.20 15.48 -14.77
CA LEU A 49 2.35 15.70 -15.65
C LEU A 49 3.24 16.83 -15.13
N LEU A 50 2.64 17.97 -14.76
CA LEU A 50 3.36 19.11 -14.18
C LEU A 50 4.01 18.78 -12.82
N LYS A 51 3.35 17.94 -12.00
CA LYS A 51 3.97 17.41 -10.78
C LYS A 51 5.16 16.54 -11.16
N LEU A 52 5.03 15.59 -12.08
CA LEU A 52 6.12 14.69 -12.49
C LEU A 52 7.36 15.42 -13.04
N GLU A 53 7.17 16.54 -13.75
CA GLU A 53 8.29 17.39 -14.22
C GLU A 53 8.99 18.14 -13.08
N LYS A 54 8.25 18.54 -12.04
CA LYS A 54 8.74 19.34 -10.90
C LYS A 54 9.15 18.49 -9.69
N LEU A 55 8.77 17.22 -9.66
CA LEU A 55 8.88 16.40 -8.47
C LEU A 55 10.34 16.05 -8.18
N LYS A 56 10.77 16.38 -6.97
CA LYS A 56 11.83 15.62 -6.30
C LYS A 56 11.32 14.18 -6.14
N ARG A 57 12.20 13.22 -6.41
CA ARG A 57 11.97 11.77 -6.36
C ARG A 57 11.00 11.37 -5.22
N GLY A 58 9.93 10.63 -5.55
CA GLY A 58 9.20 9.83 -4.55
C GLY A 58 7.83 10.31 -4.05
N ASP A 59 7.20 11.34 -4.62
CA ASP A 59 5.89 11.83 -4.10
C ASP A 59 4.70 11.50 -5.01
N PHE A 60 4.85 10.57 -5.96
CA PHE A 60 3.75 10.19 -6.86
C PHE A 60 3.39 8.72 -6.70
N PHE A 61 2.14 8.45 -6.32
CA PHE A 61 1.61 7.11 -6.11
C PHE A 61 0.60 6.78 -7.20
N LEU A 62 0.62 5.54 -7.67
CA LEU A 62 -0.26 5.05 -8.72
C LEU A 62 -0.87 3.71 -8.34
N PHE A 63 -2.11 3.51 -8.77
CA PHE A 63 -2.76 2.21 -8.83
C PHE A 63 -2.89 1.81 -10.30
N PHE A 64 -2.66 0.54 -10.62
CA PHE A 64 -2.69 0.11 -12.01
C PHE A 64 -3.00 -1.38 -12.13
N THR A 65 -3.51 -1.77 -13.30
CA THR A 65 -3.43 -3.16 -13.74
C THR A 65 -2.33 -3.29 -14.78
N SER A 66 -1.81 -4.50 -14.92
CA SER A 66 -0.90 -4.84 -15.97
C SER A 66 -1.47 -5.96 -16.83
N LYS A 67 -0.94 -6.12 -18.05
CA LYS A 67 -1.24 -7.27 -18.91
C LYS A 67 0.02 -7.84 -19.53
N GLY A 68 -0.01 -9.15 -19.76
CA GLY A 68 1.04 -9.87 -20.47
C GLY A 68 1.20 -9.40 -21.91
N ARG A 69 2.44 -9.44 -22.40
CA ARG A 69 2.82 -9.25 -23.79
C ARG A 69 3.36 -10.58 -24.36
N PRO A 70 3.35 -10.77 -25.70
CA PRO A 70 3.89 -11.98 -26.32
C PRO A 70 5.37 -12.27 -26.02
N ASP A 71 6.14 -11.25 -25.64
CA ASP A 71 7.55 -11.35 -25.24
C ASP A 71 7.74 -11.77 -23.77
N GLY A 72 6.67 -12.18 -23.07
CA GLY A 72 6.69 -12.58 -21.67
C GLY A 72 6.80 -11.42 -20.68
N LYS A 73 6.90 -10.17 -21.16
CA LYS A 73 6.93 -8.97 -20.31
C LYS A 73 5.51 -8.49 -19.99
N ARG A 74 5.39 -7.61 -19.01
CA ARG A 74 4.12 -6.96 -18.66
C ARG A 74 4.18 -5.47 -18.94
N LYS A 75 3.05 -4.89 -19.33
CA LYS A 75 2.86 -3.44 -19.47
C LYS A 75 1.59 -3.00 -18.74
N VAL A 76 1.56 -1.75 -18.30
CA VAL A 76 0.36 -1.14 -17.72
C VAL A 76 -0.79 -1.21 -18.71
N ASP A 77 -1.95 -1.68 -18.24
CA ASP A 77 -3.20 -1.72 -19.00
C ASP A 77 -4.11 -0.56 -18.60
N ARG A 78 -4.44 -0.45 -17.31
CA ARG A 78 -5.24 0.64 -16.73
C ARG A 78 -4.47 1.31 -15.61
N LEU A 79 -4.80 2.58 -15.36
CA LEU A 79 -4.13 3.40 -14.36
C LEU A 79 -5.16 4.29 -13.67
N TRP A 80 -5.01 4.40 -12.35
CA TRP A 80 -5.80 5.24 -11.46
C TRP A 80 -4.88 6.00 -10.51
N TYR A 81 -5.32 7.18 -10.09
CA TYR A 81 -4.53 8.04 -9.21
C TYR A 81 -5.05 7.99 -7.77
N GLU A 82 -6.30 7.59 -7.61
CA GLU A 82 -7.02 7.55 -6.35
C GLU A 82 -7.76 6.22 -6.23
N VAL A 83 -7.90 5.72 -5.01
CA VAL A 83 -8.62 4.46 -4.73
C VAL A 83 -10.08 4.54 -5.17
N SER A 84 -10.70 5.71 -5.06
CA SER A 84 -12.10 5.99 -5.46
C SER A 84 -12.36 5.79 -6.96
N GLU A 85 -11.32 5.81 -7.80
CA GLU A 85 -11.44 5.64 -9.25
C GLU A 85 -11.36 4.17 -9.68
N ILE A 86 -10.90 3.30 -8.77
CA ILE A 86 -10.74 1.86 -9.04
C ILE A 86 -12.14 1.22 -9.06
N PRO A 87 -12.46 0.38 -10.06
CA PRO A 87 -13.71 -0.35 -10.07
C PRO A 87 -13.87 -1.20 -8.80
N VAL A 88 -15.05 -1.13 -8.16
CA VAL A 88 -15.31 -1.72 -6.84
C VAL A 88 -15.04 -3.23 -6.83
N GLU A 89 -15.32 -3.91 -7.94
CA GLU A 89 -15.06 -5.34 -8.13
C GLU A 89 -13.58 -5.73 -8.03
N MET A 90 -12.66 -4.77 -8.21
CA MET A 90 -11.22 -5.00 -8.14
C MET A 90 -10.63 -4.73 -6.74
N ILE A 91 -11.35 -3.98 -5.90
CA ILE A 91 -10.92 -3.60 -4.55
C ILE A 91 -10.60 -4.80 -3.66
N PRO A 92 -11.39 -5.90 -3.63
CA PRO A 92 -11.07 -7.05 -2.79
C PRO A 92 -9.65 -7.60 -3.03
N SER A 93 -9.24 -7.73 -4.30
CA SER A 93 -7.90 -8.20 -4.66
C SER A 93 -6.79 -7.25 -4.20
N LEU A 94 -7.04 -5.94 -4.25
CA LEU A 94 -6.12 -4.91 -3.77
C LEU A 94 -5.94 -5.00 -2.25
N VAL A 95 -7.04 -5.18 -1.52
CA VAL A 95 -7.00 -5.32 -0.06
C VAL A 95 -6.28 -6.60 0.33
N GLU A 96 -6.56 -7.73 -0.32
CA GLU A 96 -5.85 -9.00 -0.07
C GLU A 96 -4.34 -8.87 -0.30
N SER A 97 -3.94 -8.26 -1.42
CA SER A 97 -2.53 -7.97 -1.72
C SER A 97 -1.88 -7.09 -0.65
N LEU A 98 -2.56 -6.02 -0.24
CA LEU A 98 -2.08 -5.12 0.81
C LEU A 98 -1.85 -5.88 2.13
N LEU A 99 -2.80 -6.70 2.55
CA LEU A 99 -2.70 -7.47 3.80
C LEU A 99 -1.54 -8.48 3.75
N HIS A 100 -1.36 -9.17 2.63
CA HIS A 100 -0.20 -10.04 2.41
C HIS A 100 1.11 -9.24 2.49
N GLU A 101 1.17 -8.07 1.87
CA GLU A 101 2.37 -7.24 1.89
C GLU A 101 2.72 -6.73 3.29
N PHE A 102 1.74 -6.42 4.14
CA PHE A 102 1.98 -6.10 5.54
C PHE A 102 2.59 -7.26 6.33
N GLN A 103 2.18 -8.49 6.01
CA GLN A 103 2.62 -9.69 6.72
C GLN A 103 4.02 -10.14 6.32
N GLU A 104 4.26 -10.28 5.01
CA GLU A 104 5.48 -10.93 4.49
C GLU A 104 6.07 -10.26 3.24
N GLY A 105 5.46 -9.17 2.80
CA GLY A 105 5.85 -8.49 1.57
C GLY A 105 7.18 -7.74 1.64
N VAL A 106 7.66 -7.35 0.46
CA VAL A 106 8.88 -6.55 0.30
C VAL A 106 8.59 -5.06 0.11
N THR A 107 7.33 -4.67 -0.06
CA THR A 107 6.94 -3.27 -0.21
C THR A 107 7.29 -2.47 1.04
N ASN A 108 7.68 -1.22 0.81
CA ASN A 108 8.06 -0.30 1.88
C ASN A 108 6.86 -0.01 2.80
N LEU A 109 7.08 -0.01 4.12
CA LEU A 109 5.99 0.17 5.09
C LEU A 109 5.23 1.49 4.90
N TYR A 110 5.89 2.60 4.56
CA TYR A 110 5.21 3.87 4.35
C TYR A 110 4.34 3.88 3.08
N ASP A 111 4.70 3.11 2.06
CA ASP A 111 3.86 2.91 0.87
C ASP A 111 2.62 2.10 1.22
N LEU A 112 2.77 1.07 2.06
CA LEU A 112 1.64 0.28 2.56
C LEU A 112 0.71 1.11 3.44
N LEU A 113 1.26 1.93 4.35
CA LEU A 113 0.47 2.80 5.21
C LEU A 113 -0.30 3.86 4.42
N PHE A 114 0.30 4.40 3.35
CA PHE A 114 -0.41 5.30 2.43
C PHE A 114 -1.63 4.60 1.83
N VAL A 115 -1.46 3.43 1.22
CA VAL A 115 -2.55 2.68 0.58
C VAL A 115 -3.61 2.24 1.58
N PHE A 116 -3.19 1.76 2.75
CA PHE A 116 -4.08 1.42 3.86
C PHE A 116 -4.95 2.62 4.27
N SER A 117 -4.34 3.80 4.42
CA SER A 117 -5.06 5.02 4.77
C SER A 117 -6.08 5.40 3.72
N GLU A 118 -5.73 5.33 2.44
CA GLU A 118 -6.64 5.66 1.33
C GLU A 118 -7.82 4.68 1.28
N LEU A 119 -7.56 3.36 1.33
CA LEU A 119 -8.63 2.35 1.36
C LEU A 119 -9.53 2.49 2.59
N LYS A 120 -8.97 2.81 3.76
CA LYS A 120 -9.72 3.02 4.99
C LYS A 120 -10.63 4.25 4.89
N LYS A 121 -10.13 5.39 4.38
CA LYS A 121 -10.95 6.59 4.15
C LYS A 121 -12.07 6.34 3.15
N SER A 122 -11.82 5.51 2.14
CA SER A 122 -12.83 5.09 1.15
C SER A 122 -13.81 4.03 1.67
N GLY A 123 -13.69 3.57 2.92
CA GLY A 123 -14.60 2.58 3.52
C GLY A 123 -14.37 1.14 3.05
N TYR A 124 -13.23 0.85 2.43
CA TYR A 124 -12.90 -0.48 1.91
C TYR A 124 -12.11 -1.36 2.88
N ILE A 125 -11.70 -0.81 4.03
CA ILE A 125 -11.06 -1.55 5.13
C ILE A 125 -12.06 -1.73 6.27
N PHE A 126 -12.30 -2.99 6.63
CA PHE A 126 -13.18 -3.39 7.72
C PHE A 126 -12.39 -3.69 9.01
N PRO A 127 -13.04 -3.71 10.19
CA PRO A 127 -12.37 -3.91 11.48
C PRO A 127 -11.48 -5.16 11.55
N HIS A 128 -11.92 -6.29 10.97
CA HIS A 128 -11.13 -7.52 10.94
C HIS A 128 -9.86 -7.40 10.09
N GLN A 129 -9.85 -6.55 9.06
CA GLN A 129 -8.68 -6.27 8.23
C GLN A 129 -7.73 -5.30 8.95
N VAL A 130 -8.26 -4.32 9.70
CA VAL A 130 -7.45 -3.50 10.60
C VAL A 130 -6.73 -4.38 11.61
N ALA A 131 -7.43 -5.30 12.26
CA ALA A 131 -6.82 -6.24 13.21
C ALA A 131 -5.68 -7.06 12.58
N LYS A 132 -5.85 -7.53 11.34
CA LYS A 132 -4.79 -8.21 10.58
C LYS A 132 -3.58 -7.32 10.34
N VAL A 133 -3.77 -6.06 9.93
CA VAL A 133 -2.67 -5.10 9.75
C VAL A 133 -1.96 -4.84 11.07
N LEU A 134 -2.68 -4.60 12.16
CA LEU A 134 -2.11 -4.32 13.49
C LEU A 134 -1.35 -5.52 14.09
N GLY A 135 -1.73 -6.73 13.72
CA GLY A 135 -1.02 -7.96 14.10
C GLY A 135 0.10 -8.35 13.14
N SER A 136 0.32 -7.60 12.06
CA SER A 136 1.26 -7.99 11.02
C SER A 136 2.72 -7.81 11.43
N THR A 137 3.61 -8.62 10.87
CA THR A 137 5.04 -8.58 11.18
C THR A 137 5.66 -7.21 10.94
N LYS A 138 5.31 -6.50 9.84
CA LYS A 138 5.86 -5.16 9.61
C LYS A 138 5.42 -4.15 10.66
N ILE A 139 4.15 -4.20 11.11
CA ILE A 139 3.66 -3.29 12.13
C ILE A 139 4.28 -3.61 13.49
N LEU A 140 4.33 -4.87 13.91
CA LEU A 140 4.91 -5.22 15.20
C LEU A 140 6.41 -4.88 15.31
N ASN A 141 7.13 -4.88 14.17
CA ASN A 141 8.53 -4.47 14.13
C ASN A 141 8.74 -2.95 14.22
N LEU A 142 7.81 -2.15 13.71
CA LEU A 142 7.89 -0.68 13.72
C LEU A 142 6.52 -0.03 14.00
N PRO A 143 5.94 -0.24 15.20
CA PRO A 143 4.53 0.04 15.46
C PRO A 143 4.19 1.52 15.55
N THR A 144 5.16 2.38 15.86
CA THR A 144 4.93 3.83 15.96
C THR A 144 4.49 4.46 14.64
N THR A 145 4.85 3.84 13.52
CA THR A 145 4.53 4.36 12.17
C THR A 145 3.04 4.32 11.82
N ILE A 146 2.27 3.39 12.38
CA ILE A 146 0.84 3.27 12.07
C ILE A 146 -0.05 4.14 12.97
N VAL A 147 0.47 4.58 14.12
CA VAL A 147 -0.27 5.37 15.13
C VAL A 147 -1.07 6.55 14.53
N PRO A 148 -0.53 7.36 13.60
CA PRO A 148 -1.29 8.49 13.03
C PRO A 148 -2.56 8.11 12.26
N TYR A 149 -2.73 6.83 11.93
CA TYR A 149 -3.85 6.32 11.13
C TYR A 149 -4.91 5.59 11.98
N LEU A 150 -4.71 5.54 13.31
CA LEU A 150 -5.55 4.80 14.24
C LEU A 150 -6.51 5.70 15.00
N ASN A 151 -7.71 5.19 15.26
CA ASN A 151 -8.58 5.71 16.31
C ASN A 151 -8.19 5.11 17.67
N SER A 152 -8.86 5.55 18.74
CA SER A 152 -8.56 5.09 20.10
C SER A 152 -8.75 3.59 20.32
N GLU A 153 -9.78 2.97 19.71
CA GLU A 153 -10.04 1.53 19.84
C GLU A 153 -8.95 0.70 19.13
N GLU A 154 -8.55 1.13 17.94
CA GLU A 154 -7.50 0.49 17.16
C GLU A 154 -6.12 0.64 17.82
N LEU A 155 -5.85 1.79 18.46
CA LEU A 155 -4.63 2.00 19.22
C LEU A 155 -4.56 1.07 20.45
N GLN A 156 -5.69 0.87 21.15
CA GLN A 156 -5.78 -0.11 22.24
C GLN A 156 -5.52 -1.53 21.74
N LEU A 157 -6.07 -1.90 20.57
CA LEU A 157 -5.79 -3.20 19.96
C LEU A 157 -4.31 -3.36 19.61
N LEU A 158 -3.66 -2.32 19.08
CA LEU A 158 -2.21 -2.34 18.84
C LEU A 158 -1.43 -2.55 20.14
N HIS A 159 -1.79 -1.85 21.23
CA HIS A 159 -1.16 -2.03 22.54
C HIS A 159 -1.27 -3.46 23.07
N GLN A 160 -2.44 -4.10 22.87
CA GLN A 160 -2.66 -5.50 23.22
C GLN A 160 -1.76 -6.42 22.41
N ASN A 161 -1.68 -6.23 21.09
CA ASN A 161 -0.82 -7.03 20.22
C ASN A 161 0.68 -6.89 20.55
N LEU A 162 1.11 -5.69 20.96
CA LEU A 162 2.47 -5.42 21.41
C LEU A 162 2.76 -5.90 22.83
N LYS A 163 1.75 -6.38 23.56
CA LYS A 163 1.85 -6.83 24.95
C LYS A 163 2.48 -5.76 25.85
N MET A 164 2.00 -4.52 25.74
CA MET A 164 2.59 -3.36 26.43
C MET A 164 2.70 -3.54 27.96
N GLU A 165 1.76 -4.24 28.59
CA GLU A 165 1.81 -4.57 30.03
C GLU A 165 2.96 -5.53 30.38
N GLU A 166 3.17 -6.58 29.58
CA GLU A 166 4.32 -7.48 29.76
C GLU A 166 5.64 -6.72 29.52
N LEU A 167 5.66 -5.85 28.51
CA LEU A 167 6.81 -5.01 28.21
C LEU A 167 7.12 -4.03 29.33
N LYS A 168 6.16 -3.58 30.13
CA LYS A 168 6.36 -2.64 31.26
C LYS A 168 7.27 -3.20 32.35
N GLU A 169 7.21 -4.51 32.59
CA GLU A 169 8.06 -5.19 33.58
C GLU A 169 9.40 -5.65 32.98
N ASN A 170 9.55 -5.65 31.65
CA ASN A 170 10.77 -6.08 30.99
C ASN A 170 11.93 -5.07 31.21
N PRO A 171 13.11 -5.49 31.71
CA PRO A 171 14.25 -4.58 31.90
C PRO A 171 14.83 -4.05 30.59
N VAL A 172 14.60 -4.73 29.46
CA VAL A 172 15.06 -4.32 28.13
C VAL A 172 13.85 -3.99 27.26
N LYS A 173 13.64 -2.71 27.00
CA LYS A 173 12.54 -2.23 26.16
C LYS A 173 12.93 -2.23 24.68
N PRO A 174 12.00 -2.52 23.76
CA PRO A 174 12.16 -2.18 22.35
C PRO A 174 12.43 -0.69 22.16
N PHE A 175 13.20 -0.32 21.14
CA PHE A 175 13.57 1.09 20.88
C PHE A 175 12.36 2.02 20.70
N TRP A 176 11.21 1.48 20.28
CA TRP A 176 9.97 2.22 20.05
C TRP A 176 9.06 2.33 21.29
N TYR A 177 9.39 1.67 22.40
CA TYR A 177 8.50 1.54 23.57
C TYR A 177 8.04 2.88 24.15
N GLU A 178 8.99 3.79 24.41
CA GLU A 178 8.70 5.10 25.02
C GLU A 178 7.79 5.97 24.13
N GLU A 179 7.94 5.86 22.81
CA GLU A 179 7.08 6.57 21.87
C GLU A 179 5.66 5.98 21.88
N MET A 180 5.53 4.66 22.01
CA MET A 180 4.24 3.98 22.10
C MET A 180 3.49 4.31 23.40
N VAL A 181 4.20 4.39 24.54
CA VAL A 181 3.60 4.83 25.81
C VAL A 181 3.02 6.24 25.69
N LYS A 182 3.76 7.16 25.05
CA LYS A 182 3.28 8.53 24.79
C LYS A 182 2.07 8.56 23.85
N ALA A 183 2.03 7.68 22.86
CA ALA A 183 0.93 7.59 21.92
C ALA A 183 -0.39 7.20 22.62
N GLY A 184 -0.35 6.21 23.53
CA GLY A 184 -1.55 5.77 24.27
C GLY A 184 -2.00 6.65 25.43
N SER A 185 -1.27 7.73 25.73
CA SER A 185 -1.62 8.70 26.78
C SER A 185 -2.42 9.89 26.25
N LYS A 186 -2.72 9.92 24.94
CA LYS A 186 -3.53 10.94 24.26
C LYS A 186 -4.98 10.48 24.14
#